data_AF-A0A6P0X3E1-F1
#
_entry.id   AF-A0A6P0X3E1-F1
#
_cell.length_a   1.000
_cell.length_b   1.000
_cell.length_c   1.000
_cell.angle_alpha   90.00
_cell.angle_beta   90.00
_cell.angle_gamma   90.00
#
_symmetry.space_group_name_H-M   'P 1'
#
loop_
_entity.id
_entity.type
_entity.pdbx_description
1 polymer ?
#
loop_
_entity_poly.entity_id
_entity_poly.type
_entity_poly.pdbx_seq_one_letter_code
_entity_poly.pdbx_strand_id
1 'polypeptide(L)'
;MSIQFIVVANQENRRVTLWQQALENLGVKPATIITYSDLIAGRDTLERFNQPHNIIRFDSPEKNFEVAKALIAVGAGVSDDGKHQRLSAADVAALEFDKGRILYPRQWYLGWRYLLQQWEKQLNCPTINHPTEIATMFDKPLSHQLFVNHGIPVAPSLGTIGSYQELRQVMESQSCHRVFVKLSHGSSASGVVAYQTNSTRELAITTVERVHENSQSIFYNSRKIRRYSQREAIADIIDTLCKEGVQVEQWLPKARLQNRPFDLRVVVIAGQAQHLVVRLGKSPMTNLHLGSDRGVSKNSSSISFQFSMPKYSAAIRRFS
;
A
#
# COMPACT_ATOMS: atom_id res chain seq x y z
N MET A 1 0.36 -37.33 3.39
CA MET A 1 0.59 -36.69 2.08
C MET A 1 1.53 -35.51 2.27
N SER A 2 2.45 -35.26 1.33
CA SER A 2 3.35 -34.10 1.39
C SER A 2 2.57 -32.80 1.16
N ILE A 3 2.89 -31.73 1.88
CA ILE A 3 2.34 -30.40 1.63
C ILE A 3 2.63 -29.97 0.18
N GLN A 4 1.64 -29.39 -0.49
CA GLN A 4 1.80 -28.77 -1.80
C GLN A 4 1.44 -27.28 -1.72
N PHE A 5 2.32 -26.44 -2.23
CA PHE A 5 2.08 -25.01 -2.32
C PHE A 5 1.51 -24.63 -3.67
N ILE A 6 0.53 -23.74 -3.65
CA ILE A 6 -0.05 -23.10 -4.82
C ILE A 6 0.16 -21.60 -4.65
N VAL A 7 0.73 -20.94 -5.67
CA VAL A 7 1.01 -19.51 -5.63
C VAL A 7 0.22 -18.83 -6.74
N VAL A 8 -0.70 -17.95 -6.34
CA VAL A 8 -1.41 -17.05 -7.24
C VAL A 8 -0.58 -15.79 -7.40
N ALA A 9 -0.01 -15.56 -8.58
CA ALA A 9 0.91 -14.46 -8.81
C ALA A 9 1.07 -14.07 -10.27
N ASN A 10 1.62 -12.88 -10.51
CA ASN A 10 2.25 -12.54 -11.78
C ASN A 10 3.57 -13.31 -11.88
N GLN A 11 3.67 -14.26 -12.82
CA GLN A 11 4.78 -15.22 -12.91
C GLN A 11 6.15 -14.54 -13.08
N GLU A 12 6.18 -13.39 -13.75
CA GLU A 12 7.38 -12.56 -13.96
C GLU A 12 7.91 -11.88 -12.68
N ASN A 13 7.15 -11.92 -11.59
CA ASN A 13 7.54 -11.27 -10.35
C ASN A 13 8.65 -12.06 -9.66
N ARG A 14 9.77 -11.39 -9.35
CA ARG A 14 10.91 -11.95 -8.60
C ARG A 14 10.52 -12.67 -7.31
N ARG A 15 9.42 -12.30 -6.65
CA ARG A 15 8.93 -13.00 -5.46
C ARG A 15 8.56 -14.46 -5.74
N VAL A 16 8.07 -14.78 -6.94
CA VAL A 16 7.78 -16.15 -7.38
C VAL A 16 9.07 -16.96 -7.46
N THR A 17 10.10 -16.43 -8.12
CA THR A 17 11.43 -17.08 -8.20
C THR A 17 12.03 -17.32 -6.82
N LEU A 18 12.00 -16.31 -5.94
CA LEU A 18 12.51 -16.43 -4.57
C LEU A 18 11.74 -17.46 -3.74
N TRP A 19 10.43 -17.58 -3.97
CA TRP A 19 9.61 -18.59 -3.32
C TRP A 19 9.98 -20.00 -3.78
N GLN A 20 10.11 -20.23 -5.10
CA GLN A 20 10.52 -21.53 -5.63
C GLN A 20 11.89 -21.95 -5.11
N GLN A 21 12.87 -21.03 -5.08
CA GLN A 21 14.19 -21.29 -4.51
C GLN A 21 14.12 -21.68 -3.02
N ALA A 22 13.25 -21.03 -2.25
CA ALA A 22 13.07 -21.35 -0.83
C ALA A 22 12.49 -22.76 -0.64
N LEU A 23 11.56 -23.18 -1.49
CA LEU A 23 11.01 -24.55 -1.46
C LEU A 23 12.07 -25.59 -1.82
N GLU A 24 12.85 -25.34 -2.86
CA GLU A 24 13.97 -26.20 -3.27
C GLU A 24 14.99 -26.36 -2.14
N ASN A 25 15.42 -25.26 -1.52
CA ASN A 25 16.37 -25.28 -0.41
C ASN A 25 15.87 -26.06 0.82
N LEU A 26 14.54 -26.19 0.96
CA LEU A 26 13.89 -26.95 2.04
C LEU A 26 13.53 -28.37 1.63
N GLY A 27 13.87 -28.80 0.41
CA GLY A 27 13.49 -30.12 -0.12
C GLY A 27 11.98 -30.30 -0.31
N VAL A 28 11.23 -29.19 -0.41
CA VAL A 28 9.78 -29.19 -0.65
C VAL A 28 9.51 -29.15 -2.16
N LYS A 29 8.45 -29.84 -2.61
CA LYS A 29 8.03 -29.82 -4.01
C LYS A 29 7.83 -28.38 -4.50
N PRO A 30 8.23 -28.06 -5.75
CA PRO A 30 7.97 -26.74 -6.34
C PRO A 30 6.48 -26.37 -6.26
N ALA A 31 6.21 -25.09 -6.04
CA ALA A 31 4.84 -24.62 -6.00
C ALA A 31 4.21 -24.65 -7.40
N THR A 32 2.94 -25.02 -7.47
CA THR A 32 2.14 -24.80 -8.68
C THR A 32 1.81 -23.31 -8.79
N ILE A 33 2.12 -22.70 -9.94
CA ILE A 33 1.84 -21.28 -10.17
C ILE A 33 0.53 -21.14 -10.94
N ILE A 34 -0.35 -20.27 -10.45
CA ILE A 34 -1.56 -19.85 -11.16
C ILE A 34 -1.43 -18.35 -11.43
N THR A 35 -1.66 -17.93 -12.67
CA THR A 35 -1.56 -16.51 -13.01
C THR A 35 -2.84 -15.77 -12.65
N TYR A 36 -2.73 -14.51 -12.25
CA TYR A 36 -3.91 -13.65 -12.08
C TYR A 36 -4.71 -13.52 -13.37
N SER A 37 -4.03 -13.43 -14.51
CA SER A 37 -4.69 -13.34 -15.82
C SER A 37 -5.59 -14.54 -16.10
N ASP A 38 -5.16 -15.76 -15.76
CA ASP A 38 -5.96 -16.97 -15.96
C ASP A 38 -7.15 -17.03 -15.00
N LEU A 39 -6.95 -16.68 -13.72
CA LEU A 39 -8.05 -16.66 -12.75
C LEU A 39 -9.09 -15.59 -13.07
N ILE A 40 -8.67 -14.39 -13.48
CA ILE A 40 -9.58 -13.29 -13.82
C ILE A 40 -10.36 -13.63 -15.09
N ALA A 41 -9.72 -14.27 -16.07
CA ALA A 41 -10.36 -14.70 -17.31
C ALA A 41 -11.19 -16.00 -17.17
N GLY A 42 -11.20 -16.64 -15.99
CA GLY A 42 -11.89 -17.91 -15.77
C GLY A 42 -11.27 -19.11 -16.50
N ARG A 43 -10.00 -19.00 -16.92
CA ARG A 43 -9.25 -20.10 -17.58
C ARG A 43 -8.71 -21.12 -16.59
N ASP A 44 -8.59 -20.73 -15.32
CA ASP A 44 -8.24 -21.60 -14.20
C ASP A 44 -9.14 -21.24 -13.01
N THR A 45 -9.23 -22.14 -12.03
CA THR A 45 -10.08 -21.96 -10.84
C THR A 45 -9.37 -22.49 -9.59
N LEU A 46 -9.68 -21.93 -8.42
CA LEU A 46 -9.03 -22.36 -7.18
C LEU A 46 -9.61 -23.66 -6.62
N GLU A 47 -10.84 -24.02 -7.01
CA GLU A 47 -11.52 -25.22 -6.52
C GLU A 47 -10.74 -26.51 -6.79
N ARG A 48 -9.99 -26.58 -7.90
CA ARG A 48 -9.20 -27.76 -8.24
C ARG A 48 -8.06 -28.04 -7.26
N PHE A 49 -7.74 -27.09 -6.39
CA PHE A 49 -6.70 -27.20 -5.37
C PHE A 49 -7.26 -27.38 -3.96
N ASN A 50 -8.58 -27.60 -3.79
CA ASN A 50 -9.23 -27.82 -2.50
C ASN A 50 -8.91 -29.19 -1.91
N GLN A 51 -7.69 -29.32 -1.40
CA GLN A 51 -7.24 -30.48 -0.65
C GLN A 51 -6.65 -30.03 0.69
N PRO A 52 -6.86 -30.76 1.79
CA PRO A 52 -6.36 -30.35 3.12
C PRO A 52 -4.84 -30.17 3.20
N HIS A 53 -4.08 -30.81 2.32
CA HIS A 53 -2.62 -30.74 2.25
C HIS A 53 -2.10 -29.66 1.28
N ASN A 54 -3.00 -28.96 0.59
CA ASN A 54 -2.67 -27.85 -0.29
C ASN A 54 -2.70 -26.54 0.50
N ILE A 55 -1.76 -25.65 0.21
CA ILE A 55 -1.70 -24.31 0.81
C ILE A 55 -1.66 -23.28 -0.32
N ILE A 56 -2.66 -22.40 -0.37
CA ILE A 56 -2.73 -21.34 -1.37
C ILE A 56 -2.12 -20.05 -0.80
N ARG A 57 -1.24 -19.43 -1.58
CA ARG A 57 -0.63 -18.14 -1.29
C ARG A 57 -0.98 -17.16 -2.40
N PHE A 58 -1.56 -16.02 -2.04
CA PHE A 58 -1.71 -14.90 -2.95
C PHE A 58 -0.48 -13.98 -2.83
N ASP A 59 0.22 -13.75 -3.93
CA ASP A 59 1.23 -12.70 -4.01
C ASP A 59 0.56 -11.33 -4.30
N SER A 60 1.32 -10.25 -4.51
CA SER A 60 0.66 -8.98 -4.91
C SER A 60 0.48 -8.90 -6.43
N PRO A 61 -0.69 -8.47 -6.92
CA PRO A 61 -1.03 -8.44 -8.35
C PRO A 61 -0.37 -7.28 -9.13
N GLU A 62 0.53 -6.53 -8.49
CA GLU A 62 1.14 -5.34 -9.08
C GLU A 62 2.25 -5.67 -10.10
N LYS A 63 2.72 -4.63 -10.81
CA LYS A 63 3.77 -4.68 -11.85
C LYS A 63 3.41 -5.43 -13.14
N ASN A 64 2.14 -5.75 -13.34
CA ASN A 64 1.61 -6.25 -14.59
C ASN A 64 0.46 -5.33 -15.05
N PHE A 65 0.60 -4.69 -16.21
CA PHE A 65 -0.38 -3.71 -16.69
C PHE A 65 -1.69 -4.37 -17.08
N GLU A 66 -1.65 -5.52 -17.77
CA GLU A 66 -2.86 -6.22 -18.19
C GLU A 66 -3.68 -6.71 -17.00
N VAL A 67 -3.02 -7.20 -15.94
CA VAL A 67 -3.71 -7.53 -14.69
C VAL A 67 -4.29 -6.28 -14.03
N ALA A 68 -3.55 -5.16 -13.98
CA ALA A 68 -4.09 -3.92 -13.43
C ALA A 68 -5.31 -3.41 -14.22
N LYS A 69 -5.25 -3.49 -15.56
CA LYS A 69 -6.34 -3.15 -16.48
C LYS A 69 -7.55 -4.05 -16.26
N ALA A 70 -7.34 -5.36 -16.13
CA ALA A 70 -8.41 -6.31 -15.83
C ALA A 70 -9.06 -6.05 -14.46
N LEU A 71 -8.29 -5.70 -13.44
CA LEU A 71 -8.81 -5.31 -12.12
C LEU A 71 -9.66 -4.04 -12.20
N ILE A 72 -9.24 -3.02 -12.96
CA ILE A 72 -10.04 -1.81 -13.19
C ILE A 72 -11.33 -2.17 -13.95
N ALA A 73 -11.27 -3.06 -14.95
CA ALA A 73 -12.44 -3.51 -15.71
C ALA A 73 -13.46 -4.21 -14.81
N VAL A 74 -13.02 -5.13 -13.94
CA VAL A 74 -13.88 -5.77 -12.94
C VAL A 74 -14.48 -4.72 -11.99
N GLY A 75 -13.67 -3.78 -11.52
CA GLY A 75 -14.11 -2.69 -10.64
C GLY A 75 -15.17 -1.77 -11.26
N ALA A 76 -15.25 -1.68 -12.60
CA ALA A 76 -16.28 -0.92 -13.29
C ALA A 76 -17.69 -1.44 -12.98
N GLY A 77 -17.84 -2.75 -12.76
CA GLY A 77 -19.12 -3.40 -12.42
C GLY A 77 -19.43 -3.45 -10.93
N VAL A 78 -18.54 -2.95 -10.06
CA VAL A 78 -18.74 -2.97 -8.60
C VAL A 78 -19.30 -1.63 -8.13
N SER A 79 -20.48 -1.65 -7.52
CA SER A 79 -21.12 -0.45 -6.95
C SER A 79 -20.31 0.12 -5.77
N ASP A 80 -20.26 1.45 -5.67
CA ASP A 80 -19.79 2.20 -4.50
C ASP A 80 -20.63 3.46 -4.29
N ASP A 81 -20.12 4.44 -3.53
CA ASP A 81 -20.83 5.68 -3.23
C ASP A 81 -20.92 6.69 -4.40
N GLY A 82 -20.34 6.36 -5.56
CA GLY A 82 -20.42 7.16 -6.78
C GLY A 82 -19.61 8.46 -6.75
N LYS A 83 -18.75 8.66 -5.74
CA LYS A 83 -17.98 9.91 -5.57
C LYS A 83 -16.61 9.88 -6.23
N HIS A 84 -16.20 8.72 -6.72
CA HIS A 84 -14.86 8.47 -7.21
C HIS A 84 -14.77 8.52 -8.73
N GLN A 85 -13.57 8.79 -9.26
CA GLN A 85 -13.38 8.73 -10.71
C GLN A 85 -13.60 7.30 -11.19
N ARG A 86 -14.26 7.16 -12.34
CA ARG A 86 -14.57 5.87 -12.93
C ARG A 86 -14.37 5.88 -14.44
N LEU A 87 -14.03 4.71 -14.96
CA LEU A 87 -14.14 4.36 -16.36
C LEU A 87 -15.14 3.24 -16.55
N SER A 88 -15.87 3.30 -17.67
CA SER A 88 -16.67 2.17 -18.13
C SER A 88 -15.77 1.00 -18.51
N ALA A 89 -16.30 -0.22 -18.50
CA ALA A 89 -15.54 -1.39 -18.95
C ALA A 89 -15.03 -1.26 -20.40
N ALA A 90 -15.79 -0.57 -21.26
CA ALA A 90 -15.40 -0.29 -22.63
C ALA A 90 -14.19 0.67 -22.71
N ASP A 91 -14.20 1.76 -21.94
CA ASP A 91 -13.10 2.72 -21.92
C ASP A 91 -11.84 2.11 -21.29
N VAL A 92 -12.01 1.22 -20.31
CA VAL A 92 -10.89 0.47 -19.73
C VAL A 92 -10.16 -0.34 -20.80
N ALA A 93 -10.87 -0.92 -21.77
CA ALA A 93 -10.26 -1.69 -22.85
C ALA A 93 -9.31 -0.84 -23.72
N ALA A 94 -9.55 0.46 -23.83
CA ALA A 94 -8.71 1.41 -24.57
C ALA A 94 -7.50 1.92 -23.77
N LEU A 95 -7.36 1.56 -22.49
CA LEU A 95 -6.21 1.99 -21.70
C LEU A 95 -4.91 1.38 -22.23
N GLU A 96 -3.92 2.24 -22.42
CA GLU A 96 -2.57 1.90 -22.81
C GLU A 96 -1.61 1.98 -21.62
N PHE A 97 -0.52 1.22 -21.70
CA PHE A 97 0.49 1.24 -20.65
C PHE A 97 1.20 2.60 -20.62
N ASP A 98 0.95 3.34 -19.55
CA ASP A 98 1.62 4.61 -19.29
C ASP A 98 2.40 4.52 -17.97
N LYS A 99 3.73 4.55 -18.09
CA LYS A 99 4.63 4.19 -17.00
C LYS A 99 4.56 5.20 -15.86
N GLY A 100 4.04 4.73 -14.73
CA GLY A 100 4.00 5.50 -13.49
C GLY A 100 2.73 6.33 -13.35
N ARG A 101 1.83 6.33 -14.33
CA ARG A 101 0.52 6.98 -14.24
C ARG A 101 -0.25 6.44 -13.03
N ILE A 102 -0.83 7.34 -12.25
CA ILE A 102 -1.76 7.00 -11.18
C ILE A 102 -3.13 6.90 -11.83
N LEU A 103 -3.67 5.68 -11.89
CA LEU A 103 -4.78 5.34 -12.78
C LEU A 103 -5.90 4.64 -11.98
N TYR A 104 -6.99 5.36 -11.72
CA TYR A 104 -8.21 4.90 -11.04
C TYR A 104 -7.97 3.96 -9.84
N PRO A 105 -7.12 4.33 -8.86
CA PRO A 105 -6.75 3.46 -7.74
C PRO A 105 -7.95 2.97 -6.92
N ARG A 106 -9.04 3.76 -6.80
CA ARG A 106 -10.27 3.28 -6.15
C ARG A 106 -10.92 2.17 -6.96
N GLN A 107 -11.18 2.38 -8.24
CA GLN A 107 -11.79 1.38 -9.10
C GLN A 107 -10.97 0.10 -9.18
N TRP A 108 -9.64 0.23 -9.29
CA TRP A 108 -8.71 -0.91 -9.21
C TRP A 108 -8.91 -1.72 -7.92
N TYR A 109 -8.99 -1.05 -6.76
CA TYR A 109 -9.19 -1.71 -5.48
C TYR A 109 -10.56 -2.39 -5.37
N LEU A 110 -11.62 -1.78 -5.91
CA LEU A 110 -12.94 -2.39 -5.93
C LEU A 110 -12.94 -3.72 -6.68
N GLY A 111 -12.28 -3.77 -7.85
CA GLY A 111 -12.13 -5.02 -8.61
C GLY A 111 -11.28 -6.05 -7.88
N TRP A 112 -10.17 -5.62 -7.26
CA TRP A 112 -9.32 -6.49 -6.45
C TRP A 112 -10.07 -7.12 -5.28
N ARG A 113 -10.78 -6.30 -4.49
CA ARG A 113 -11.58 -6.76 -3.36
C ARG A 113 -12.68 -7.71 -3.81
N TYR A 114 -13.38 -7.39 -4.90
CA TYR A 114 -14.44 -8.24 -5.44
C TYR A 114 -13.93 -9.62 -5.84
N LEU A 115 -12.79 -9.70 -6.53
CA LEU A 115 -12.20 -10.97 -6.95
C LEU A 115 -11.71 -11.79 -5.76
N LEU A 116 -11.05 -11.16 -4.79
CA LEU A 116 -10.66 -11.85 -3.55
C LEU A 116 -11.87 -12.47 -2.85
N GLN A 117 -13.01 -11.77 -2.79
CA GLN A 117 -14.26 -12.31 -2.24
C GLN A 117 -14.86 -13.44 -3.09
N GLN A 118 -14.72 -13.41 -4.41
CA GLN A 118 -15.18 -14.53 -5.24
C GLN A 118 -14.29 -15.75 -5.06
N TRP A 119 -12.97 -15.56 -5.09
CA TRP A 119 -11.99 -16.62 -4.90
C TRP A 119 -12.05 -17.22 -3.50
N GLU A 120 -12.30 -16.43 -2.46
CA GLU A 120 -12.52 -16.92 -1.10
C GLU A 120 -13.60 -18.01 -1.03
N LYS A 121 -14.72 -17.83 -1.76
CA LYS A 121 -15.82 -18.81 -1.80
C LYS A 121 -15.39 -20.15 -2.42
N GLN A 122 -14.32 -20.16 -3.19
CA GLN A 122 -13.75 -21.35 -3.82
C GLN A 122 -12.80 -22.09 -2.89
N LEU A 123 -12.39 -21.51 -1.75
CA LEU A 123 -11.34 -22.05 -0.91
C LEU A 123 -11.89 -22.99 0.16
N ASN A 124 -11.39 -24.22 0.18
CA ASN A 124 -11.58 -25.19 1.27
C ASN A 124 -10.23 -25.78 1.72
N CYS A 125 -9.16 -24.99 1.61
CA CYS A 125 -7.81 -25.36 2.04
C CYS A 125 -7.14 -24.19 2.78
N PRO A 126 -6.09 -24.45 3.57
CA PRO A 126 -5.32 -23.39 4.22
C PRO A 126 -4.77 -22.34 3.25
N THR A 127 -4.67 -21.10 3.72
CA THR A 127 -4.07 -19.99 2.98
C THR A 127 -2.92 -19.34 3.73
N ILE A 128 -1.98 -18.76 3.01
CA ILE A 128 -0.99 -17.82 3.57
C ILE A 128 -1.45 -16.41 3.27
N ASN A 129 -1.91 -15.76 4.35
CA ASN A 129 -2.80 -14.59 4.40
C ASN A 129 -4.15 -14.87 3.75
N HIS A 130 -5.22 -14.60 4.50
CA HIS A 130 -6.57 -14.85 4.02
C HIS A 130 -7.01 -13.77 3.00
N PRO A 131 -7.81 -14.08 1.95
CA PRO A 131 -8.24 -13.09 0.96
C PRO A 131 -8.86 -11.81 1.56
N THR A 132 -9.70 -11.93 2.59
CA THR A 132 -10.31 -10.77 3.27
C THR A 132 -9.30 -9.90 4.01
N GLU A 133 -8.28 -10.51 4.62
CA GLU A 133 -7.18 -9.79 5.28
C GLU A 133 -6.30 -9.09 4.25
N ILE A 134 -6.08 -9.72 3.09
CA ILE A 134 -5.35 -9.10 1.98
C ILE A 134 -6.11 -7.87 1.47
N ALA A 135 -7.42 -7.97 1.26
CA ALA A 135 -8.23 -6.82 0.86
C ALA A 135 -8.12 -5.67 1.88
N THR A 136 -8.23 -5.99 3.18
CA THR A 136 -8.06 -5.02 4.27
C THR A 136 -6.69 -4.34 4.24
N MET A 137 -5.61 -5.09 4.01
CA MET A 137 -4.25 -4.56 3.95
C MET A 137 -4.03 -3.58 2.78
N PHE A 138 -4.84 -3.66 1.72
CA PHE A 138 -4.80 -2.72 0.58
C PHE A 138 -5.60 -1.44 0.80
N ASP A 139 -6.36 -1.35 1.90
CA ASP A 139 -7.20 -0.22 2.30
C ASP A 139 -6.59 0.46 3.52
N LYS A 140 -5.92 1.60 3.31
CA LYS A 140 -5.22 2.31 4.40
C LYS A 140 -6.19 2.81 5.48
N PRO A 141 -7.34 3.44 5.16
CA PRO A 141 -8.33 3.79 6.18
C PRO A 141 -8.80 2.60 7.00
N LEU A 142 -9.16 1.48 6.36
CA LEU A 142 -9.63 0.30 7.09
C LEU A 142 -8.52 -0.33 7.95
N SER A 143 -7.30 -0.44 7.42
CA SER A 143 -6.13 -0.91 8.16
C SER A 143 -5.82 -0.02 9.36
N HIS A 144 -5.90 1.31 9.20
CA HIS A 144 -5.70 2.27 10.28
C HIS A 144 -6.73 2.07 11.39
N GLN A 145 -8.01 1.97 11.04
CA GLN A 145 -9.08 1.72 12.01
C GLN A 145 -8.92 0.39 12.72
N LEU A 146 -8.50 -0.67 12.01
CA LEU A 146 -8.22 -1.98 12.60
C LEU A 146 -7.13 -1.87 13.69
N PHE A 147 -6.06 -1.12 13.42
CA PHE A 147 -5.01 -0.87 14.40
C PHE A 147 -5.51 -0.07 15.61
N VAL A 148 -6.29 0.99 15.39
CA VAL A 148 -6.92 1.77 16.47
C VAL A 148 -7.77 0.86 17.37
N ASN A 149 -8.64 0.03 16.77
CA ASN A 149 -9.54 -0.87 17.51
C ASN A 149 -8.78 -1.90 18.37
N HIS A 150 -7.55 -2.25 17.98
CA HIS A 150 -6.70 -3.18 18.73
C HIS A 150 -5.70 -2.47 19.65
N GLY A 151 -5.82 -1.15 19.84
CA GLY A 151 -4.92 -0.37 20.69
C GLY A 151 -3.48 -0.29 20.17
N ILE A 152 -3.27 -0.53 18.88
CA ILE A 152 -1.95 -0.40 18.25
C ILE A 152 -1.72 1.10 17.97
N PRO A 153 -0.60 1.69 18.44
CA PRO A 153 -0.35 3.10 18.23
C PRO A 153 -0.20 3.44 16.75
N VAL A 154 -0.98 4.42 16.29
CA VAL A 154 -0.95 4.97 14.94
C VAL A 154 -0.89 6.49 15.00
N ALA A 155 -0.46 7.13 13.91
CA ALA A 155 -0.55 8.59 13.80
C ALA A 155 -2.02 9.04 13.84
N PRO A 156 -2.35 10.14 14.54
CA PRO A 156 -3.71 10.67 14.55
C PRO A 156 -4.23 10.91 13.14
N SER A 157 -5.45 10.43 12.86
CA SER A 157 -6.16 10.69 11.61
C SER A 157 -6.88 12.04 11.71
N LEU A 158 -6.92 12.80 10.61
CA LEU A 158 -7.74 14.02 10.52
C LEU A 158 -9.17 13.72 10.07
N GLY A 159 -9.51 12.45 9.85
CA GLY A 159 -10.82 12.02 9.36
C GLY A 159 -10.90 12.01 7.83
N THR A 160 -12.13 11.97 7.32
CA THR A 160 -12.42 11.98 5.88
C THR A 160 -12.19 13.38 5.33
N ILE A 161 -11.46 13.47 4.21
CA ILE A 161 -11.15 14.73 3.53
C ILE A 161 -11.44 14.56 2.04
N GLY A 162 -12.35 15.36 1.50
CA GLY A 162 -12.79 15.34 0.11
C GLY A 162 -12.21 16.44 -0.78
N SER A 163 -11.52 17.43 -0.21
CA SER A 163 -10.88 18.52 -0.97
C SER A 163 -9.71 19.16 -0.24
N TYR A 164 -8.89 19.93 -0.97
CA TYR A 164 -7.87 20.81 -0.42
C TYR A 164 -8.48 21.84 0.54
N GLN A 165 -9.61 22.45 0.18
CA GLN A 165 -10.25 23.44 1.04
C GLN A 165 -10.68 22.83 2.38
N GLU A 166 -11.32 21.66 2.35
CA GLU A 166 -11.71 20.92 3.56
C GLU A 166 -10.47 20.53 4.38
N LEU A 167 -9.40 20.07 3.73
CA LEU A 167 -8.13 19.78 4.40
C LEU A 167 -7.62 20.98 5.18
N ARG A 168 -7.63 22.17 4.57
CA ARG A 168 -7.19 23.42 5.21
C ARG A 168 -8.01 23.76 6.43
N GLN A 169 -9.34 23.67 6.30
CA GLN A 169 -10.28 23.97 7.38
C GLN A 169 -10.11 23.01 8.56
N VAL A 170 -9.96 21.71 8.29
CA VAL A 170 -9.76 20.69 9.33
C VAL A 170 -8.39 20.84 9.99
N MET A 171 -7.34 21.14 9.22
CA MET A 171 -6.01 21.42 9.77
C MET A 171 -6.01 22.64 10.70
N GLU A 172 -6.75 23.70 10.34
CA GLU A 172 -6.88 24.90 11.17
C GLU A 172 -7.68 24.63 12.45
N SER A 173 -8.85 23.99 12.34
CA SER A 173 -9.72 23.70 13.49
C SER A 173 -9.06 22.76 14.50
N GLN A 174 -8.19 21.85 14.04
CA GLN A 174 -7.44 20.93 14.89
C GLN A 174 -6.03 21.45 15.27
N SER A 175 -5.66 22.69 14.90
CA SER A 175 -4.31 23.24 15.12
C SER A 175 -3.19 22.33 14.61
N CYS A 176 -3.42 21.63 13.50
CA CYS A 176 -2.50 20.68 12.90
C CYS A 176 -1.85 21.27 11.64
N HIS A 177 -0.57 21.61 11.72
CA HIS A 177 0.13 22.32 10.63
C HIS A 177 0.87 21.42 9.64
N ARG A 178 0.94 20.11 9.91
CA ARG A 178 1.74 19.15 9.14
C ARG A 178 1.02 17.80 9.07
N VAL A 179 0.79 17.32 7.85
CA VAL A 179 0.07 16.07 7.59
C VAL A 179 0.71 15.27 6.47
N PHE A 180 0.47 13.96 6.46
CA PHE A 180 0.60 13.14 5.27
C PHE A 180 -0.79 12.92 4.68
N VAL A 181 -0.97 13.28 3.41
CA VAL A 181 -2.11 12.87 2.59
C VAL A 181 -1.67 11.67 1.77
N LYS A 182 -2.40 10.56 1.83
CA LYS A 182 -2.08 9.32 1.14
C LYS A 182 -3.33 8.85 0.42
N LEU A 183 -3.24 8.43 -0.85
CA LEU A 183 -4.32 7.66 -1.46
C LEU A 183 -4.74 6.52 -0.55
N SER A 184 -6.05 6.32 -0.37
CA SER A 184 -6.57 5.22 0.44
C SER A 184 -6.05 3.88 -0.07
N HIS A 185 -6.06 3.70 -1.39
CA HIS A 185 -5.60 2.51 -2.09
C HIS A 185 -4.40 2.89 -2.96
N GLY A 186 -3.23 2.30 -2.69
CA GLY A 186 -2.02 2.61 -3.45
C GLY A 186 -0.76 2.15 -2.73
N SER A 187 0.23 1.72 -3.49
CA SER A 187 1.50 1.21 -2.97
C SER A 187 2.68 2.09 -3.41
N SER A 188 3.90 1.73 -3.00
CA SER A 188 5.15 2.30 -3.56
C SER A 188 5.25 3.83 -3.48
N ALA A 189 4.62 4.43 -2.47
CA ALA A 189 4.45 5.87 -2.32
C ALA A 189 3.75 6.56 -3.51
N SER A 190 2.94 5.86 -4.30
CA SER A 190 2.02 6.49 -5.26
C SER A 190 0.98 7.31 -4.50
N GLY A 191 0.83 8.59 -4.88
CA GLY A 191 -0.17 9.47 -4.27
C GLY A 191 0.07 9.78 -2.79
N VAL A 192 1.32 9.98 -2.38
CA VAL A 192 1.68 10.39 -1.01
C VAL A 192 2.22 11.82 -1.01
N VAL A 193 1.63 12.70 -0.21
CA VAL A 193 2.01 14.11 -0.05
C VAL A 193 2.31 14.38 1.41
N ALA A 194 3.56 14.73 1.73
CA ALA A 194 3.89 15.35 3.01
C ALA A 194 3.57 16.85 2.88
N TYR A 195 2.46 17.26 3.45
CA TYR A 195 1.95 18.62 3.37
C TYR A 195 2.21 19.37 4.67
N GLN A 196 2.68 20.61 4.56
CA GLN A 196 2.84 21.50 5.70
C GLN A 196 2.44 22.91 5.33
N THR A 197 1.94 23.63 6.32
CA THR A 197 1.52 25.01 6.15
C THR A 197 1.64 25.82 7.42
N ASN A 198 1.81 27.13 7.26
CA ASN A 198 1.50 28.13 8.27
C ASN A 198 0.50 29.15 7.68
N SER A 199 0.36 30.33 8.30
CA SER A 199 -0.56 31.38 7.86
C SER A 199 -0.22 32.00 6.50
N THR A 200 1.05 31.96 6.07
CA THR A 200 1.53 32.70 4.88
C THR A 200 2.14 31.80 3.80
N ARG A 201 2.55 30.57 4.15
CA ARG A 201 3.28 29.67 3.27
C ARG A 201 2.81 28.25 3.43
N GLU A 202 2.91 27.52 2.34
CA GLU A 202 2.65 26.09 2.28
C GLU A 202 3.71 25.37 1.44
N LEU A 203 3.90 24.10 1.75
CA LEU A 203 4.84 23.23 1.05
C LEU A 203 4.27 21.82 0.99
N ALA A 204 4.23 21.27 -0.22
CA ALA A 204 3.99 19.86 -0.46
C ALA A 204 5.30 19.20 -0.91
N ILE A 205 5.69 18.13 -0.22
CA ILE A 205 6.79 17.24 -0.61
C ILE A 205 6.17 15.91 -1.02
N THR A 206 6.32 15.52 -2.27
CA THR A 206 5.59 14.37 -2.83
C THR A 206 6.40 13.66 -3.91
N THR A 207 6.04 12.42 -4.20
CA THR A 207 6.45 11.66 -5.39
C THR A 207 5.55 11.93 -6.59
N VAL A 208 4.41 12.60 -6.38
CA VAL A 208 3.42 12.94 -7.39
C VAL A 208 3.97 14.04 -8.30
N GLU A 209 4.09 13.70 -9.57
CA GLU A 209 4.36 14.64 -10.64
C GLU A 209 3.06 15.02 -11.31
N ARG A 210 2.81 16.32 -11.39
CA ARG A 210 1.71 16.93 -12.13
C ARG A 210 2.22 17.27 -13.53
N VAL A 211 1.56 16.75 -14.55
CA VAL A 211 1.79 17.07 -15.97
C VAL A 211 0.49 17.62 -16.53
N HIS A 212 0.56 18.71 -17.29
CA HIS A 212 -0.61 19.29 -17.95
C HIS A 212 -0.69 18.80 -19.39
N GLU A 213 -1.79 18.14 -19.73
CA GLU A 213 -2.11 17.73 -21.10
C GLU A 213 -3.58 18.05 -21.39
N ASN A 214 -3.85 18.67 -22.54
CA ASN A 214 -5.22 18.98 -22.99
C ASN A 214 -6.09 19.68 -21.92
N SER A 215 -5.50 20.65 -21.21
CA SER A 215 -6.16 21.40 -20.12
C SER A 215 -6.57 20.57 -18.90
N GLN A 216 -6.03 19.35 -18.77
CA GLN A 216 -6.22 18.47 -17.62
C GLN A 216 -4.88 18.13 -16.97
N SER A 217 -4.90 17.93 -15.66
CA SER A 217 -3.73 17.46 -14.92
C SER A 217 -3.70 15.94 -14.90
N ILE A 218 -2.61 15.37 -15.41
CA ILE A 218 -2.28 13.96 -15.32
C ILE A 218 -1.22 13.79 -14.23
N PHE A 219 -1.36 12.73 -13.44
CA PHE A 219 -0.53 12.51 -12.27
C PHE A 219 0.27 11.21 -12.37
N TYR A 220 1.55 11.32 -12.08
CA TYR A 220 2.51 10.22 -12.14
C TYR A 220 3.19 10.00 -10.79
N ASN A 221 3.43 8.75 -10.41
CA ASN A 221 4.44 8.42 -9.42
C ASN A 221 5.82 8.48 -10.08
N SER A 222 6.46 9.65 -10.00
CA SER A 222 7.79 9.89 -10.58
C SER A 222 8.92 9.10 -9.89
N ARG A 223 8.65 8.53 -8.71
CA ARG A 223 9.65 7.94 -7.78
C ARG A 223 10.75 8.91 -7.35
N LYS A 224 10.66 10.19 -7.73
CA LYS A 224 11.57 11.26 -7.32
C LYS A 224 10.82 12.20 -6.39
N ILE A 225 11.52 12.75 -5.41
CA ILE A 225 10.94 13.74 -4.52
C ILE A 225 10.80 15.07 -5.26
N ARG A 226 9.58 15.58 -5.34
CA ARG A 226 9.21 16.90 -5.85
C ARG A 226 8.74 17.80 -4.71
N ARG A 227 8.89 19.11 -4.89
CA ARG A 227 8.48 20.15 -3.96
C ARG A 227 7.59 21.15 -4.68
N TYR A 228 6.41 21.39 -4.14
CA TYR A 228 5.49 22.41 -4.63
C TYR A 228 5.23 23.41 -3.50
N SER A 229 5.34 24.70 -3.80
CA SER A 229 5.03 25.80 -2.88
C SER A 229 3.91 26.72 -3.41
N GLN A 230 3.48 26.51 -4.64
CA GLN A 230 2.38 27.27 -5.25
C GLN A 230 1.05 26.65 -4.87
N ARG A 231 0.15 27.46 -4.31
CA ARG A 231 -1.16 27.02 -3.81
C ARG A 231 -1.96 26.25 -4.85
N GLU A 232 -2.06 26.80 -6.06
CA GLU A 232 -2.84 26.20 -7.16
C GLU A 232 -2.35 24.79 -7.50
N ALA A 233 -1.04 24.58 -7.61
CA ALA A 233 -0.46 23.26 -7.87
C ALA A 233 -0.69 22.28 -6.72
N ILE A 234 -0.60 22.75 -5.47
CA ILE A 234 -0.85 21.93 -4.28
C ILE A 234 -2.32 21.52 -4.20
N ALA A 235 -3.23 22.47 -4.41
CA ALA A 235 -4.66 22.24 -4.39
C ALA A 235 -5.05 21.21 -5.46
N ASP A 236 -4.60 21.38 -6.69
CA ASP A 236 -4.90 20.46 -7.79
C ASP A 236 -4.39 19.03 -7.55
N ILE A 237 -3.19 18.88 -6.96
CA ILE A 237 -2.69 17.57 -6.53
C ILE A 237 -3.62 16.97 -5.47
N ILE A 238 -3.92 17.71 -4.40
CA ILE A 238 -4.70 17.19 -3.28
C ILE A 238 -6.14 16.87 -3.70
N ASP A 239 -6.79 17.76 -4.44
CA ASP A 239 -8.15 17.56 -4.96
C ASP A 239 -8.22 16.33 -5.87
N THR A 240 -7.22 16.11 -6.72
CA THR A 240 -7.18 14.93 -7.57
C THR A 240 -7.01 13.63 -6.76
N LEU A 241 -6.17 13.63 -5.74
CA LEU A 241 -6.06 12.47 -4.84
C LEU A 241 -7.36 12.25 -4.05
N CYS A 242 -8.01 13.32 -3.58
CA CYS A 242 -9.28 13.25 -2.85
C CYS A 242 -10.41 12.63 -3.69
N LYS A 243 -10.45 12.86 -5.01
CA LYS A 243 -11.38 12.18 -5.93
C LYS A 243 -11.26 10.65 -5.88
N GLU A 244 -10.10 10.11 -5.48
CA GLU A 244 -9.89 8.66 -5.34
C GLU A 244 -10.03 8.15 -3.89
N GLY A 245 -10.27 9.07 -2.95
CA GLY A 245 -10.23 8.82 -1.52
C GLY A 245 -8.81 8.88 -0.94
N VAL A 246 -8.68 9.51 0.23
CA VAL A 246 -7.41 9.68 0.94
C VAL A 246 -7.50 9.30 2.42
N GLN A 247 -6.39 8.81 2.95
CA GLN A 247 -6.09 8.75 4.38
C GLN A 247 -5.21 9.95 4.73
N VAL A 248 -5.66 10.80 5.66
CA VAL A 248 -4.91 11.96 6.15
C VAL A 248 -4.48 11.72 7.58
N GLU A 249 -3.17 11.73 7.81
CA GLU A 249 -2.56 11.48 9.13
C GLU A 249 -1.68 12.66 9.53
N GLN A 250 -1.62 12.97 10.82
CA GLN A 250 -0.67 13.95 11.34
C GLN A 250 0.76 13.52 11.02
N TRP A 251 1.56 14.45 10.50
CA TRP A 251 2.98 14.20 10.21
C TRP A 251 3.80 14.35 11.49
N LEU A 252 4.03 13.21 12.15
CA LEU A 252 4.82 13.14 13.38
C LEU A 252 6.34 13.23 13.14
N PRO A 253 7.10 13.80 14.09
CA PRO A 253 8.56 13.70 14.11
C PRO A 253 9.03 12.25 14.15
N LYS A 254 10.01 11.90 13.33
CA LYS A 254 10.62 10.57 13.35
C LYS A 254 11.70 10.50 14.43
N ALA A 255 11.81 9.32 15.06
CA ALA A 255 12.98 8.98 15.85
C ALA A 255 14.26 9.09 15.01
N ARG A 256 15.37 9.42 15.67
CA ARG A 256 16.66 9.65 15.02
C ARG A 256 17.69 8.66 15.53
N LEU A 257 18.52 8.16 14.62
CA LEU A 257 19.68 7.33 14.89
C LEU A 257 20.86 7.96 14.16
N GLN A 258 21.98 8.23 14.84
CA GLN A 258 23.13 8.95 14.28
C GLN A 258 22.72 10.28 13.61
N ASN A 259 21.85 11.04 14.28
CA ASN A 259 21.27 12.29 13.75
C ASN A 259 20.53 12.15 12.40
N ARG A 260 20.14 10.94 11.98
CA ARG A 260 19.31 10.72 10.78
C ARG A 260 17.95 10.16 11.18
N PRO A 261 16.84 10.63 10.58
CA PRO A 261 15.54 10.03 10.83
C PRO A 261 15.54 8.58 10.34
N PHE A 262 14.91 7.69 11.10
CA PHE A 262 14.79 6.30 10.70
C PHE A 262 13.36 5.79 10.76
N ASP A 263 13.12 4.70 10.06
CA ASP A 263 11.97 3.84 10.28
C ASP A 263 12.41 2.39 10.46
N LEU A 264 11.55 1.59 11.09
CA LEU A 264 11.73 0.16 11.29
C LEU A 264 10.77 -0.59 10.39
N ARG A 265 11.28 -1.60 9.69
CA ARG A 265 10.46 -2.62 9.05
C ARG A 265 10.63 -3.92 9.82
N VAL A 266 9.54 -4.38 10.42
CA VAL A 266 9.46 -5.67 11.09
C VAL A 266 8.59 -6.58 10.24
N VAL A 267 9.08 -7.77 9.91
CA VAL A 267 8.31 -8.83 9.23
C VAL A 267 8.00 -9.89 10.27
N VAL A 268 6.70 -10.14 10.45
CA VAL A 268 6.17 -11.18 11.34
C VAL A 268 5.72 -12.36 10.51
N ILE A 269 6.15 -13.57 10.88
CA ILE A 269 5.76 -14.82 10.23
C ILE A 269 5.29 -15.76 11.34
N ALA A 270 4.08 -16.32 11.20
CA ALA A 270 3.48 -17.22 12.19
C ALA A 270 3.54 -16.67 13.63
N GLY A 271 3.21 -15.38 13.80
CA GLY A 271 3.20 -14.70 15.10
C GLY A 271 4.58 -14.29 15.65
N GLN A 272 5.68 -14.61 14.95
CA GLN A 272 7.04 -14.33 15.40
C GLN A 272 7.70 -13.24 14.57
N ALA A 273 8.36 -12.28 15.21
CA ALA A 273 9.14 -11.25 14.51
C ALA A 273 10.45 -11.87 13.96
N GLN A 274 10.50 -12.09 12.64
CA GLN A 274 11.60 -12.82 12.00
C GLN A 274 12.65 -11.91 11.35
N HIS A 275 12.24 -10.77 10.81
CA HIS A 275 13.17 -9.86 10.15
C HIS A 275 12.94 -8.41 10.57
N LEU A 276 13.99 -7.78 11.09
CA LEU A 276 14.01 -6.37 11.46
C LEU A 276 15.02 -5.62 10.60
N VAL A 277 14.57 -4.57 9.92
CA VAL A 277 15.42 -3.72 9.09
C VAL A 277 15.24 -2.27 9.52
N VAL A 278 16.35 -1.64 9.92
CA VAL A 278 16.41 -0.20 10.16
C VAL A 278 16.68 0.51 8.83
N ARG A 279 15.82 1.45 8.45
CA ARG A 279 15.99 2.27 7.24
C ARG A 279 16.29 3.70 7.64
N LEU A 280 17.45 4.21 7.24
CA LEU A 280 17.86 5.58 7.50
C LEU A 280 17.45 6.45 6.30
N GLY A 281 16.75 7.55 6.57
CA GLY A 281 16.31 8.47 5.52
C GLY A 281 17.03 9.81 5.51
N LYS A 282 16.91 10.48 4.37
CA LYS A 282 17.32 11.88 4.17
C LYS A 282 16.13 12.81 3.99
N SER A 283 14.90 12.27 3.97
CA SER A 283 13.67 13.02 3.71
C SER A 283 12.51 12.56 4.62
N PRO A 284 11.38 13.30 4.67
CA PRO A 284 10.17 12.88 5.35
C PRO A 284 9.62 11.53 4.88
N MET A 285 9.88 11.14 3.63
CA MET A 285 9.54 9.83 3.07
C MET A 285 10.81 8.97 3.03
N THR A 286 10.83 7.90 3.81
CA THR A 286 11.98 7.00 4.02
C THR A 286 11.86 5.68 3.24
N ASN A 287 11.06 5.64 2.17
CA ASN A 287 10.82 4.42 1.39
C ASN A 287 12.09 3.93 0.67
N LEU A 288 12.30 2.62 0.57
CA LEU A 288 13.47 2.01 -0.11
C LEU A 288 13.53 2.36 -1.60
N HIS A 289 12.36 2.57 -2.22
CA HIS A 289 12.27 3.04 -3.61
C HIS A 289 12.79 4.47 -3.81
N LEU A 290 13.10 5.20 -2.74
CA LEU A 290 13.64 6.55 -2.73
C LEU A 290 15.13 6.59 -2.33
N GLY A 291 15.82 5.45 -2.34
CA GLY A 291 17.26 5.38 -2.07
C GLY A 291 17.65 5.46 -0.60
N SER A 292 16.79 5.03 0.33
CA SER A 292 17.15 4.91 1.74
C SER A 292 18.24 3.85 1.97
N ASP A 293 19.24 4.20 2.77
CA ASP A 293 20.32 3.28 3.13
C ASP A 293 19.81 2.22 4.11
N ARG A 294 20.28 0.98 3.93
CA ARG A 294 20.09 -0.07 4.94
C ARG A 294 21.09 0.17 6.07
N GLY A 295 20.60 0.32 7.30
CA GLY A 295 21.46 0.21 8.47
C GLY A 295 21.85 -1.25 8.67
N VAL A 296 23.14 -1.55 8.80
CA VAL A 296 23.58 -2.88 9.22
C VAL A 296 23.33 -3.00 10.72
N SER A 297 22.37 -3.84 11.12
CA SER A 297 22.33 -4.36 12.48
C SER A 297 23.24 -5.59 12.52
N LYS A 298 24.48 -5.43 12.99
CA LYS A 298 25.27 -6.57 13.44
C LYS A 298 24.70 -6.94 14.81
N ASN A 299 24.17 -8.16 14.91
CA ASN A 299 23.56 -8.80 16.08
C ASN A 299 22.09 -8.43 16.36
N SER A 300 21.20 -9.34 15.95
CA SER A 300 19.76 -9.36 16.25
C SER A 300 19.41 -9.77 17.68
N SER A 301 20.35 -9.75 18.62
CA SER A 301 20.14 -10.19 20.01
C SER A 301 20.25 -9.10 21.07
N SER A 302 20.55 -7.84 20.72
CA SER A 302 20.55 -6.75 21.72
C SER A 302 20.52 -5.37 21.08
N ILE A 303 19.35 -4.94 20.60
CA ILE A 303 19.09 -3.49 20.48
C ILE A 303 18.20 -3.09 21.65
N SER A 304 18.82 -2.71 22.76
CA SER A 304 18.13 -2.01 23.85
C SER A 304 17.84 -0.58 23.39
N PHE A 305 16.69 -0.36 22.76
CA PHE A 305 16.19 0.98 22.55
C PHE A 305 15.66 1.53 23.88
N GLN A 306 16.43 2.38 24.55
CA GLN A 306 15.88 3.27 25.59
C GLN A 306 15.01 4.34 24.89
N PHE A 307 13.75 4.02 24.67
CA PHE A 307 12.77 5.01 24.22
C PHE A 307 12.37 5.90 25.38
N SER A 308 12.90 7.14 25.43
CA SER A 308 12.44 8.18 26.35
C SER A 308 11.14 8.81 25.84
N MET A 309 10.06 8.02 25.71
CA MET A 309 8.70 8.52 25.54
C MET A 309 7.72 7.59 26.28
N PRO A 310 7.14 8.01 27.42
CA PRO A 310 6.33 7.14 28.28
C PRO A 310 5.10 6.52 27.59
N LYS A 311 4.61 7.11 26.50
CA LYS A 311 3.37 6.68 25.82
C LYS A 311 3.55 5.59 24.75
N TYR A 312 4.78 5.28 24.32
CA TYR A 312 5.03 4.32 23.22
C TYR A 312 5.87 3.09 23.63
N SER A 313 6.35 3.03 24.87
CA SER A 313 7.16 1.90 25.37
C SER A 313 6.36 0.61 25.58
N ALA A 314 5.04 0.71 25.80
CA ALA A 314 4.18 -0.44 26.07
C ALA A 314 3.88 -1.30 24.83
N ALA A 315 3.88 -0.71 23.63
CA ALA A 315 3.53 -1.43 22.41
C ALA A 315 4.63 -2.39 21.92
N ILE A 316 5.89 -2.15 22.30
CA ILE A 316 7.04 -2.96 21.85
C ILE A 316 7.29 -4.16 22.79
N ARG A 317 6.93 -4.06 24.08
CA ARG A 317 7.10 -5.16 25.05
C ARG A 317 6.12 -6.33 24.87
N ARG A 318 5.12 -6.22 24.01
CA ARG A 318 4.19 -7.33 23.69
C ARG A 318 4.69 -8.25 22.57
N PHE A 319 5.84 -7.97 21.97
CA PHE A 319 6.41 -8.74 20.85
C PHE A 319 7.85 -9.21 21.10
N SER A 320 8.28 -9.23 22.37
CA SER A 320 9.57 -9.78 22.83
C SER A 320 9.34 -10.97 23.75
#